data_AF-A0A7C1F6H6-F1
#
_entry.id   AF-A0A7C1F6H6-F1
#
_cell.length_a   1.000
_cell.length_b   1.000
_cell.length_c   1.000
_cell.angle_alpha   90.00
_cell.angle_beta   90.00
_cell.angle_gamma   90.00
#
_symmetry.space_group_name_H-M   'P 1'
#
loop_
_entity.id
_entity.type
_entity.pdbx_description
1 polymer ?
#
loop_
_entity_poly.entity_id
_entity_poly.type
_entity_poly.pdbx_seq_one_letter_code
_entity_poly.pdbx_strand_id
1 'polypeptide(L)'
;MLPFKLRYGLTMPLIIGGFGAIQLVLALTRISRGDYLPSVIVGVIALLMAAGLNYTPYFVVDSQSLTLYGLYGLLKRTYAFRSLADVKIEHNRVAYRDSHGNWTILPISRQIAKAEDWSELERMLSVKR
;
A
#
# COMPACT_ATOMS: atom_id res chain seq x y z
N MET A 1 -6.46 -20.51 -8.56
CA MET A 1 -5.22 -20.03 -7.93
C MET A 1 -5.61 -19.08 -6.81
N LEU A 2 -4.96 -19.14 -5.65
CA LEU A 2 -5.25 -18.19 -4.56
C LEU A 2 -4.79 -16.79 -4.98
N PRO A 3 -5.57 -15.73 -4.69
CA PRO A 3 -5.19 -14.37 -5.05
C PRO A 3 -3.97 -13.94 -4.22
N PHE A 4 -2.92 -13.50 -4.92
CA PHE A 4 -1.68 -13.02 -4.29
C PHE A 4 -1.89 -11.61 -3.75
N LYS A 5 -1.49 -11.35 -2.51
CA LYS A 5 -1.71 -10.06 -1.83
C LYS A 5 -0.38 -9.37 -1.57
N LEU A 6 -0.24 -8.13 -2.06
CA LEU A 6 0.86 -7.23 -1.71
C LEU A 6 0.41 -6.32 -0.57
N ARG A 7 1.17 -6.27 0.52
CA ARG A 7 0.93 -5.36 1.64
C ARG A 7 1.82 -4.13 1.55
N TYR A 8 1.43 -3.09 2.27
CA TYR A 8 2.28 -1.92 2.47
C TYR A 8 3.57 -2.31 3.20
N GLY A 9 4.68 -1.73 2.74
CA GLY A 9 5.97 -1.77 3.43
C GLY A 9 5.95 -0.89 4.68
N LEU A 10 6.92 -1.10 5.56
CA LEU A 10 7.02 -0.46 6.87
C LEU A 10 7.06 1.08 6.79
N THR A 11 7.46 1.64 5.65
CA THR A 11 7.60 3.08 5.41
C THR A 11 6.31 3.87 5.66
N MET A 12 5.16 3.39 5.16
CA MET A 12 3.89 4.12 5.30
C MET A 12 3.37 4.13 6.74
N PRO A 13 3.32 2.99 7.46
CA PRO A 13 3.06 2.97 8.90
C PRO A 13 4.03 3.83 9.70
N LEU A 14 5.32 3.87 9.34
CA LEU A 14 6.33 4.70 10.02
C LEU A 14 6.05 6.20 9.85
N ILE A 15 5.73 6.67 8.65
CA ILE A 15 5.45 8.09 8.39
C ILE A 15 4.20 8.53 9.15
N ILE A 16 3.11 7.77 9.01
CA ILE A 16 1.82 8.11 9.63
C ILE A 16 1.89 7.96 11.15
N GLY A 17 2.51 6.88 11.63
CA GLY A 17 2.70 6.62 13.05
C GLY A 17 3.64 7.63 13.70
N GLY A 18 4.73 8.00 13.03
CA GLY A 18 5.65 9.04 13.47
C GLY A 18 4.97 10.41 13.56
N PHE A 19 4.16 10.78 12.57
CA PHE A 19 3.35 11.99 12.63
C PHE A 19 2.36 11.97 13.81
N GLY A 20 1.68 10.84 14.03
CA GLY A 20 0.78 10.66 15.17
C GLY A 20 1.50 10.77 16.51
N ALA A 21 2.68 10.17 16.65
CA ALA A 21 3.49 10.23 17.85
C ALA A 21 3.95 11.67 18.16
N ILE A 22 4.42 12.41 17.15
CA ILE A 22 4.82 13.82 17.31
C ILE A 22 3.62 14.66 17.78
N GLN A 23 2.44 14.45 17.19
CA GLN A 23 1.23 15.17 17.58
C GLN A 23 0.83 14.88 19.04
N LEU A 24 1.01 13.66 19.52
CA LEU A 24 0.74 13.30 20.91
C LEU A 24 1.74 13.93 21.87
N VAL A 25 3.03 13.97 21.53
CA VAL A 25 4.05 14.65 22.33
C VAL A 25 3.74 16.15 22.43
N LEU A 26 3.39 16.78 21.31
CA LEU A 26 2.97 18.19 21.28
C LEU A 26 1.67 18.42 22.05
N ALA A 27 0.75 17.46 22.04
CA ALA A 27 -0.47 17.57 22.82
C ALA A 27 -0.19 17.45 24.33
N LEU A 28 0.63 16.50 24.77
CA LEU A 28 1.04 16.34 26.18
C LEU A 28 1.65 17.63 26.75
N THR A 29 2.54 18.28 25.99
CA THR A 29 3.19 19.53 26.41
C THR A 29 2.24 20.75 26.46
N ARG A 30 1.11 20.70 25.77
CA ARG A 30 0.10 21.76 25.81
C ARG A 30 -1.03 21.47 26.81
N ILE A 31 -1.37 20.19 27.05
CA ILE A 31 -2.30 19.77 28.12
C ILE A 31 -1.78 20.25 29.48
N SER A 32 -0.45 20.17 29.71
CA SER A 32 0.16 20.68 30.94
C SER A 32 0.01 22.20 31.13
N ARG A 33 -0.41 22.93 30.09
CA ARG A 33 -0.70 24.38 30.13
C ARG A 33 -2.20 24.70 30.23
N GLY A 34 -3.08 23.70 30.28
CA GLY A 34 -4.53 23.87 30.44
C GLY A 34 -5.32 24.09 29.14
N ASP A 35 -4.67 24.01 27.97
CA ASP A 35 -5.34 24.19 26.68
C ASP A 35 -6.01 22.89 26.18
N TYR A 36 -7.20 23.00 25.59
CA TYR A 36 -7.91 21.88 24.98
C TYR A 36 -7.39 21.59 23.57
N LEU A 37 -7.08 20.33 23.27
CA LEU A 37 -6.22 19.99 22.13
C LEU A 37 -6.85 18.98 21.18
N PRO A 38 -7.47 19.46 20.09
CA PRO A 38 -7.83 18.63 18.94
C PRO A 38 -6.66 17.76 18.43
N SER A 39 -5.40 18.16 18.69
CA SER A 39 -4.20 17.41 18.30
C SER A 39 -4.07 16.03 18.98
N VAL A 40 -4.65 15.82 20.17
CA VAL A 40 -4.70 14.48 20.80
C VAL A 40 -5.51 13.54 19.92
N ILE A 41 -6.70 13.98 19.52
CA ILE A 41 -7.63 13.21 18.69
C ILE A 41 -6.97 12.88 17.35
N VAL A 42 -6.35 13.87 16.71
CA VAL A 42 -5.61 13.68 15.45
C VAL A 42 -4.45 12.69 15.62
N GLY A 43 -3.69 12.80 16.72
CA GLY A 43 -2.57 11.90 17.02
C GLY A 43 -3.01 10.45 17.25
N VAL A 44 -4.09 10.24 18.02
CA VAL A 44 -4.67 8.91 18.25
C VAL A 44 -5.20 8.31 16.95
N ILE A 45 -5.94 9.07 16.15
CA ILE A 45 -6.45 8.61 14.84
C ILE A 45 -5.27 8.22 13.94
N ALA A 46 -4.21 9.04 13.87
CA ALA A 46 -3.03 8.73 13.08
C ALA A 46 -2.32 7.43 13.54
N LEU A 47 -2.22 7.17 14.84
CA LEU A 47 -1.65 5.91 15.34
C LEU A 47 -2.52 4.69 14.99
N LEU A 48 -3.84 4.81 15.13
CA LEU A 48 -4.78 3.74 14.75
C LEU A 48 -4.70 3.46 13.24
N MET A 49 -4.59 4.52 12.45
CA MET A 49 -4.35 4.48 11.01
C MET A 49 -3.05 3.74 10.66
N ALA A 50 -1.94 4.08 11.32
CA ALA A 50 -0.66 3.39 11.14
C ALA A 50 -0.72 1.90 11.53
N ALA A 51 -1.42 1.57 12.61
CA ALA A 51 -1.62 0.19 13.03
C ALA A 51 -2.44 -0.60 12.00
N GLY A 52 -3.53 -0.01 11.48
CA GLY A 52 -4.38 -0.62 10.46
C GLY A 52 -3.63 -0.94 9.16
N LEU A 53 -2.74 -0.04 8.73
CA LEU A 53 -1.95 -0.20 7.50
C LEU A 53 -1.05 -1.44 7.47
N ASN A 54 -0.69 -2.01 8.63
CA ASN A 54 0.06 -3.27 8.69
C ASN A 54 -0.77 -4.48 8.25
N TYR A 55 -2.10 -4.38 8.35
CA TYR A 55 -3.03 -5.48 8.06
C TYR A 55 -3.77 -5.30 6.74
N THR A 56 -3.81 -4.08 6.18
CA THR A 56 -4.53 -3.80 4.94
C THR A 56 -3.72 -4.25 3.71
N PRO A 57 -4.26 -5.13 2.85
CA PRO A 57 -3.64 -5.41 1.57
C PRO A 57 -3.74 -4.17 0.68
N TYR A 58 -2.60 -3.73 0.16
CA TYR A 58 -2.52 -2.63 -0.79
C TYR A 58 -2.97 -3.07 -2.18
N PHE A 59 -2.73 -4.34 -2.48
CA PHE A 59 -2.83 -4.84 -3.83
C PHE A 59 -3.17 -6.31 -3.84
N VAL A 60 -4.04 -6.71 -4.76
CA VAL A 60 -4.36 -8.12 -4.96
C VAL A 60 -4.23 -8.45 -6.44
N VAL A 61 -3.36 -9.40 -6.74
CA VAL A 61 -3.19 -9.97 -8.07
C VAL A 61 -3.98 -11.27 -8.12
N ASP A 62 -4.98 -11.31 -8.98
CA ASP A 62 -5.65 -12.53 -9.40
C ASP A 62 -5.18 -12.93 -10.81
N SER A 63 -5.50 -14.14 -11.22
CA SER A 63 -5.12 -14.75 -12.50
C SER A 63 -5.52 -13.95 -13.75
N GLN A 64 -6.56 -13.12 -13.67
CA GLN A 64 -7.11 -12.32 -14.79
C GLN A 64 -7.43 -10.86 -14.41
N SER A 65 -7.17 -10.47 -13.16
CA SER A 65 -7.51 -9.14 -12.69
C SER A 65 -6.54 -8.65 -11.63
N LEU A 66 -6.32 -7.35 -11.67
CA LEU A 66 -5.38 -6.64 -10.84
C LEU A 66 -6.16 -5.62 -10.02
N THR A 67 -6.33 -5.86 -8.74
CA THR A 67 -7.14 -5.01 -7.88
C THR A 67 -6.25 -4.14 -7.00
N LEU A 68 -6.32 -2.83 -7.23
CA LEU A 68 -5.65 -1.83 -6.40
C LEU A 68 -6.61 -1.39 -5.29
N TYR A 69 -6.17 -1.63 -4.05
CA TYR A 69 -6.84 -1.12 -2.86
C TYR A 69 -6.14 0.18 -2.42
N GLY A 70 -6.91 1.13 -1.91
CA GLY A 70 -6.40 2.32 -1.23
C GLY A 70 -5.86 1.99 0.16
N LEU A 71 -5.36 3.03 0.85
CA LEU A 71 -4.76 2.93 2.19
C LEU A 71 -5.62 2.18 3.23
N TYR A 72 -6.95 2.15 3.07
CA TYR A 72 -7.88 1.48 3.99
C TYR A 72 -8.72 0.36 3.35
N GLY A 73 -8.22 -0.29 2.30
CA GLY A 73 -8.99 -1.37 1.66
C GLY A 73 -10.19 -0.85 0.84
N LEU A 74 -10.28 0.47 0.63
CA LEU A 74 -11.19 1.06 -0.34
C LEU A 74 -10.75 0.61 -1.74
N LEU A 75 -11.64 -0.08 -2.45
CA LEU A 75 -11.42 -0.46 -3.83
C LEU A 75 -11.16 0.80 -4.66
N LYS A 76 -9.93 1.00 -5.14
CA LYS A 76 -9.59 2.20 -5.89
C LYS A 76 -9.76 1.97 -7.38
N ARG A 77 -9.27 0.83 -7.88
CA ARG A 77 -9.34 0.49 -9.31
C ARG A 77 -9.08 -0.99 -9.54
N THR A 78 -9.86 -1.60 -10.43
CA THR A 78 -9.61 -2.95 -10.93
C THR A 78 -9.17 -2.86 -12.38
N TYR A 79 -8.05 -3.51 -12.71
CA TYR A 79 -7.54 -3.61 -14.07
C TYR A 79 -7.65 -5.06 -14.52
N ALA A 80 -8.48 -5.32 -15.52
CA ALA A 80 -8.60 -6.64 -16.12
C ALA A 80 -7.49 -6.86 -17.15
N PHE A 81 -6.91 -8.05 -17.17
CA PHE A 81 -5.89 -8.46 -18.14
C PHE A 81 -6.11 -9.92 -18.55
N ARG A 82 -5.61 -10.34 -19.72
CA ARG A 82 -5.93 -11.69 -20.26
C ARG A 82 -5.14 -12.79 -19.56
N SER A 83 -3.89 -12.52 -19.21
CA SER A 83 -3.01 -13.47 -18.56
C SER A 83 -1.94 -12.76 -17.73
N LEU A 84 -1.39 -13.43 -16.71
CA LEU A 84 -0.22 -12.95 -15.97
C LEU A 84 1.00 -12.66 -16.87
N ALA A 85 1.04 -13.21 -18.09
CA ALA A 85 2.06 -12.86 -19.10
C ALA A 85 1.96 -11.40 -19.58
N ASP A 86 0.79 -10.78 -19.42
CA ASP A 86 0.53 -9.37 -19.71
C ASP A 86 0.93 -8.45 -18.53
N VAL A 87 1.56 -9.00 -17.48
CA VAL A 87 2.06 -8.25 -16.33
C VAL A 87 3.58 -8.39 -16.27
N LYS A 88 4.29 -7.27 -16.14
CA LYS A 88 5.75 -7.28 -15.98
C LYS A 88 6.18 -6.23 -14.96
N ILE A 89 7.38 -6.41 -14.42
CA ILE A 89 8.03 -5.39 -13.61
C ILE A 89 8.97 -4.60 -14.52
N GLU A 90 8.76 -3.29 -14.57
CA GLU A 90 9.57 -2.35 -15.34
C GLU A 90 9.99 -1.19 -14.42
N HIS A 91 11.30 -0.93 -14.31
CA HIS A 91 11.84 0.14 -13.45
C HIS A 91 11.33 0.11 -11.99
N ASN A 92 11.32 -1.05 -11.33
CA ASN A 92 10.79 -1.24 -9.97
C ASN A 92 9.30 -0.86 -9.80
N ARG A 93 8.54 -0.84 -10.90
CA ARG A 93 7.09 -0.62 -10.92
C ARG A 93 6.40 -1.77 -11.63
N VAL A 94 5.15 -2.03 -11.27
CA VAL A 94 4.32 -3.01 -11.99
C VAL A 94 3.73 -2.35 -13.22
N ALA A 95 3.88 -2.96 -14.39
CA ALA A 95 3.23 -2.56 -15.61
C ALA A 95 2.31 -3.69 -16.09
N TYR A 96 1.15 -3.35 -16.61
CA TYR A 96 0.26 -4.31 -17.25
C TYR A 96 -0.02 -3.89 -18.69
N ARG A 97 -0.31 -4.86 -19.55
CA ARG A 97 -0.75 -4.65 -20.92
C ARG A 97 -2.27 -4.58 -20.95
N ASP A 98 -2.80 -3.48 -21.45
CA ASP A 98 -4.24 -3.30 -21.59
C ASP A 98 -4.82 -4.10 -22.78
N SER A 99 -6.14 -4.08 -22.92
CA SER A 99 -6.85 -4.73 -24.03
C SER A 99 -6.52 -4.16 -25.41
N HIS A 100 -5.94 -2.97 -25.46
CA HIS A 100 -5.48 -2.31 -26.69
C HIS A 100 -4.02 -2.63 -27.01
N GLY A 101 -3.35 -3.43 -26.18
CA GLY A 101 -1.97 -3.84 -26.35
C GLY A 101 -0.94 -2.83 -25.83
N ASN A 102 -1.37 -1.74 -25.18
CA ASN A 102 -0.51 -0.71 -24.61
C ASN A 102 -0.03 -1.10 -23.21
N TRP A 103 1.23 -0.83 -22.92
CA TRP A 103 1.78 -1.00 -21.57
C TRP A 103 1.45 0.21 -20.70
N THR A 104 0.70 -0.03 -19.63
CA THR A 104 0.35 0.99 -18.64
C THR A 104 1.08 0.71 -17.33
N ILE A 105 1.83 1.70 -16.85
CA ILE A 105 2.53 1.63 -15.56
C ILE A 105 1.52 1.88 -14.44
N LEU A 106 1.47 0.95 -13.48
CA LEU A 106 0.64 1.07 -12.30
C LEU A 106 1.35 1.90 -11.23
N PRO A 107 0.60 2.61 -10.36
CA PRO A 107 1.16 3.39 -9.27
C PRO A 107 1.64 2.51 -8.11
N ILE A 108 2.30 1.39 -8.41
CA ILE A 108 2.79 0.39 -7.46
C ILE A 108 4.30 0.37 -7.61
N SER A 109 5.01 0.74 -6.57
CA SER A 109 6.47 0.73 -6.53
C SER A 109 6.99 -0.19 -5.45
N ARG A 110 8.18 -0.76 -5.69
CA ARG A 110 8.91 -1.57 -4.72
C ARG A 110 9.10 -0.88 -3.36
N GLN A 111 9.19 0.45 -3.34
CA GLN A 111 9.43 1.24 -2.11
C GLN A 111 8.22 1.25 -1.16
N ILE A 112 7.02 1.12 -1.72
CA ILE A 112 5.76 1.18 -0.96
C ILE A 112 5.29 -0.23 -0.59
N ALA A 113 5.76 -1.25 -1.31
CA ALA A 113 5.45 -2.65 -1.07
C ALA A 113 6.33 -3.26 0.04
N LYS A 114 5.80 -4.27 0.74
CA LYS A 114 6.62 -5.11 1.63
C LYS A 114 7.67 -5.86 0.80
N ALA A 115 8.93 -5.87 1.25
CA ALA A 115 10.04 -6.47 0.49
C ALA A 115 9.83 -7.97 0.21
N GLU A 116 9.30 -8.71 1.18
CA GLU A 116 8.94 -10.14 1.04
C GLU A 116 7.88 -10.32 -0.06
N ASP A 117 6.77 -9.56 0.02
CA ASP A 117 5.68 -9.65 -0.95
C ASP A 117 6.17 -9.22 -2.35
N TRP A 118 7.09 -8.26 -2.45
CA TRP A 118 7.70 -7.87 -3.72
C TRP A 118 8.57 -8.97 -4.33
N SER A 119 9.39 -9.64 -3.53
CA SER A 119 10.22 -10.75 -4.00
C SER A 119 9.38 -11.94 -4.48
N GLU A 120 8.24 -12.21 -3.84
CA GLU A 120 7.32 -13.25 -4.29
C GLU A 120 6.61 -12.86 -5.59
N LEU A 121 6.26 -11.58 -5.76
CA LEU A 121 5.74 -11.06 -7.03
C LEU A 121 6.77 -11.23 -8.17
N GLU A 122 8.03 -10.89 -7.93
CA GLU A 122 9.13 -11.10 -8.89
C GLU A 122 9.28 -12.59 -9.24
N ARG A 123 9.20 -13.48 -8.25
CA ARG A 123 9.22 -14.94 -8.47
C ARG A 123 8.04 -15.40 -9.34
N MET A 124 6.82 -14.97 -9.03
CA MET A 124 5.62 -15.35 -9.80
C MET A 124 5.67 -14.88 -11.26
N LEU A 125 6.24 -13.70 -11.52
CA LEU A 125 6.34 -13.12 -12.85
C LEU A 125 7.56 -13.63 -13.64
N SER A 126 8.65 -14.02 -12.96
CA SER A 126 9.86 -14.56 -13.59
C SER A 126 9.74 -16.04 -13.97
N VAL A 127 9.00 -16.84 -13.19
CA VAL A 127 8.78 -18.28 -13.46
C VAL A 127 7.98 -18.52 -14.76
N LYS A 128 7.33 -17.50 -15.29
CA LYS A 128 6.52 -17.57 -16.53
C LYS A 128 7.18 -16.98 -17.77
N ARG A 129 8.48 -16.64 -17.71
CA ARG A 129 9.26 -16.22 -18.89
C ARG A 129 9.80 -17.40 -19.68
#